data_AF-A0A6N6SAE1-F1
#
_entry.id   AF-A0A6N6SAE1-F1
#
_cell.length_a   1.000
_cell.length_b   1.000
_cell.length_c   1.000
_cell.angle_alpha   90.00
_cell.angle_beta   90.00
_cell.angle_gamma   90.00
#
_symmetry.space_group_name_H-M   'P 1'
#
loop_
_entity.id
_entity.type
_entity.pdbx_description
1 polymer ?
#
loop_
_entity_poly.entity_id
_entity_poly.type
_entity_poly.pdbx_seq_one_letter_code
_entity_poly.pdbx_strand_id
1 'polypeptide(L)'
;MTKKLYDVCHGREYEKGGETKTAWSRVGVLVMAEDGRIAIRLDAVPAGAWDGWLKVFPREEKDKPAPAPAAPPPKAKPAFADMDDDIPF
;
A
#
# COMPACT_ATOMS: atom_id res chain seq x y z
N MET A 1 12.61 -10.89 -23.59
CA MET A 1 13.15 -9.68 -22.96
C MET A 1 12.41 -9.47 -21.65
N THR A 2 12.90 -10.06 -20.57
CA THR A 2 12.25 -9.99 -19.25
C THR A 2 13.11 -9.13 -18.34
N LYS A 3 12.72 -7.86 -18.17
CA LYS A 3 13.37 -6.94 -17.23
C LYS A 3 12.96 -7.34 -15.81
N LYS A 4 13.93 -7.50 -14.90
CA LYS A 4 13.62 -7.73 -13.49
C LYS A 4 13.34 -6.41 -12.80
N LEU A 5 12.18 -6.31 -12.16
CA LEU A 5 11.75 -5.15 -11.41
C LEU A 5 11.88 -5.43 -9.91
N TYR A 6 12.39 -4.45 -9.20
CA TYR A 6 12.48 -4.47 -7.75
C TYR A 6 11.87 -3.20 -7.19
N ASP A 7 11.15 -3.33 -6.07
CA ASP A 7 10.67 -2.20 -5.31
C ASP A 7 11.78 -1.68 -4.39
N VAL A 8 11.97 -0.37 -4.38
CA VAL A 8 12.92 0.31 -3.48
C VAL A 8 12.13 0.93 -2.34
N CYS A 9 12.43 0.54 -1.10
CA CYS A 9 11.64 0.87 0.07
C CYS A 9 12.50 1.52 1.17
N HIS A 10 11.90 2.49 1.86
CA HIS A 10 12.39 3.05 3.11
C HIS A 10 11.72 2.33 4.29
N GLY A 11 12.51 1.96 5.30
CA GLY A 11 12.03 1.37 6.55
C GLY A 11 11.88 2.43 7.63
N ARG A 12 10.80 2.37 8.40
CA ARG A 12 10.61 3.13 9.64
C ARG A 12 10.27 2.18 10.76
N GLU A 13 11.03 2.23 11.85
CA GLU A 13 10.72 1.45 13.04
C GLU A 13 9.55 2.06 13.81
N TYR A 14 8.71 1.19 14.38
CA TYR A 14 7.62 1.55 15.27
C TYR A 14 7.38 0.42 16.27
N GLU A 15 6.93 0.77 17.47
CA GLU A 15 6.51 -0.21 18.46
C GLU A 15 5.03 -0.56 18.29
N LYS A 16 4.72 -1.85 18.35
CA LYS A 16 3.33 -2.32 18.38
C LYS A 16 3.21 -3.51 19.32
N GLY A 17 2.59 -3.27 20.47
CA GLY A 17 2.36 -4.31 21.47
C GLY A 17 3.63 -4.80 22.17
N GLY A 18 4.61 -3.92 22.38
CA GLY A 18 5.89 -4.26 23.02
C GLY A 18 6.93 -4.89 22.10
N GLU A 19 6.63 -5.03 20.80
CA GLU A 19 7.58 -5.47 19.78
C GLU A 19 7.93 -4.33 18.83
N THR A 20 9.22 -4.17 18.52
CA THR A 20 9.71 -3.29 17.46
C THR A 20 9.46 -3.93 16.10
N LYS A 21 8.75 -3.22 15.23
CA LYS A 21 8.44 -3.65 13.85
C LYS A 21 8.90 -2.58 12.86
N THR A 22 9.21 -3.00 11.64
CA THR A 22 9.56 -2.08 10.55
C THR A 22 8.39 -1.91 9.61
N ALA A 23 7.94 -0.67 9.43
CA ALA A 23 7.01 -0.28 8.39
C ALA A 23 7.79 0.05 7.11
N TRP A 24 7.51 -0.65 6.03
CA TRP A 24 8.13 -0.43 4.74
C TRP A 24 7.26 0.47 3.87
N SER A 25 7.82 1.57 3.39
CA SER A 25 7.18 2.45 2.41
C SER A 25 7.97 2.41 1.12
N ARG A 26 7.32 2.11 0.00
CA ARG A 26 7.97 2.14 -1.32
C ARG A 26 8.24 3.59 -1.73
N VAL A 27 9.48 3.85 -2.16
CA VAL A 27 9.96 5.17 -2.59
C VAL A 27 10.52 5.17 -4.01
N GLY A 28 10.62 4.01 -4.65
CA GLY A 28 11.06 3.93 -6.03
C GLY A 28 11.03 2.52 -6.61
N VAL A 29 11.70 2.36 -7.74
CA VAL A 29 11.91 1.10 -8.46
C VAL A 29 13.35 0.99 -8.92
N LEU A 30 13.89 -0.21 -8.81
CA LEU A 30 15.14 -0.60 -9.44
C LEU A 30 14.81 -1.52 -10.63
N VAL A 31 15.37 -1.19 -11.78
CA VAL A 31 15.26 -1.97 -13.01
C VAL A 31 16.62 -2.57 -13.30
N MET A 32 16.66 -3.89 -13.43
CA MET A 32 17.83 -4.61 -13.89
C MET A 32 17.60 -5.07 -15.33
N ALA A 33 18.40 -4.54 -16.25
CA ALA A 33 18.40 -4.94 -17.65
C ALA A 33 19.21 -6.24 -17.84
N GLU A 34 18.95 -6.96 -18.93
CA GLU A 34 19.61 -8.23 -19.24
C GLU A 34 21.11 -8.06 -19.52
N ASP A 35 21.53 -6.87 -19.95
CA ASP A 35 22.93 -6.48 -20.19
C ASP A 35 23.69 -6.10 -18.91
N GLY A 36 23.07 -6.30 -17.73
CA GLY A 36 23.66 -6.00 -16.43
C GLY A 36 23.56 -4.53 -16.01
N ARG A 37 22.96 -3.65 -16.83
CA ARG A 37 22.75 -2.26 -16.43
C ARG A 37 21.67 -2.17 -15.35
N ILE A 38 21.94 -1.35 -14.35
CA ILE A 38 21.04 -1.09 -13.24
C ILE A 38 20.60 0.38 -13.32
N ALA A 39 19.30 0.60 -13.31
CA ALA A 39 18.70 1.93 -13.24
C ALA A 39 17.78 2.01 -12.02
N ILE A 40 17.85 3.12 -11.29
CA ILE A 40 16.95 3.39 -10.15
C ILE A 40 16.14 4.63 -10.48
N ARG A 41 14.82 4.52 -10.33
CA ARG A 41 13.89 5.66 -10.37
C ARG A 41 13.30 5.84 -8.98
N LEU A 42 13.60 6.97 -8.35
CA LEU A 42 12.99 7.37 -7.09
C LEU A 42 11.75 8.22 -7.39
N ASP A 43 10.61 7.82 -6.83
CA ASP A 43 9.35 8.57 -6.85
C ASP A 43 9.29 9.55 -5.67
N ALA A 44 9.93 9.19 -4.56
CA ALA A 44 10.05 10.00 -3.36
C ALA A 44 11.43 9.82 -2.73
N VAL A 45 11.86 10.82 -1.97
CA VAL A 45 13.08 10.74 -1.14
C VAL A 45 12.64 10.93 0.31
N PRO A 46 12.93 9.98 1.23
CA PRO A 46 12.64 10.17 2.64
C PRO A 46 13.36 11.40 3.18
N ALA A 47 12.68 12.18 4.02
CA ALA A 47 13.22 13.38 4.63
C ALA A 47 13.12 13.30 6.16
N GLY A 48 13.99 14.02 6.87
CA GLY A 48 14.03 14.06 8.34
C GLY A 48 14.91 12.97 8.94
N ALA A 49 14.38 12.23 9.92
CA ALA A 49 15.09 11.15 10.63
C ALA A 49 15.18 9.86 9.77
N TRP A 50 15.88 9.96 8.64
CA TRP A 50 16.20 8.83 7.77
C TRP A 50 17.66 8.42 7.96
N ASP A 51 17.89 7.12 8.06
CA ASP A 51 19.21 6.48 8.23
C ASP A 51 20.06 6.45 6.95
N GLY A 52 19.53 6.97 5.83
CA GLY A 52 20.20 7.01 4.53
C GLY A 52 20.14 5.70 3.75
N TRP A 53 19.48 4.67 4.27
CA TRP A 53 19.40 3.37 3.61
C TRP A 53 18.05 3.14 2.93
N LEU A 54 18.11 2.58 1.72
CA LEU A 54 16.96 2.02 1.01
C LEU A 54 17.16 0.52 0.85
N LYS A 55 16.09 -0.25 1.06
CA LYS A 55 16.08 -1.70 0.89
C LYS A 55 15.38 -2.04 -0.43
N VAL A 56 15.89 -3.06 -1.11
CA VAL A 56 15.41 -3.48 -2.44
C VAL A 56 14.74 -4.84 -2.29
N PHE A 57 13.49 -4.94 -2.74
CA PHE A 57 12.68 -6.16 -2.65
C PHE A 57 12.25 -6.58 -4.06
N PRO A 58 12.22 -7.89 -4.40
CA PRO A 58 11.64 -8.35 -5.66
C PRO A 58 10.21 -7.85 -5.79
N ARG A 59 9.87 -7.26 -6.94
CA ARG A 59 8.50 -6.80 -7.17
C ARG A 59 7.64 -7.99 -7.51
N GLU A 60 6.59 -8.23 -6.72
CA GLU A 60 5.60 -9.26 -7.05
C GLU A 60 4.90 -8.89 -8.37
N GLU A 61 4.90 -9.82 -9.32
CA GLU A 61 4.12 -9.67 -10.56
C GLU A 61 2.64 -9.63 -10.18
N LYS A 62 1.98 -8.52 -10.51
CA LYS A 62 0.53 -8.30 -10.27
C LYS A 62 -0.35 -9.15 -11.19
N ASP A 63 0.03 -10.39 -11.47
CA ASP A 63 -0.77 -11.35 -12.24
C ASP A 63 -1.83 -12.07 -11.38
N LYS A 64 -2.22 -11.47 -10.25
CA LYS A 64 -3.45 -11.86 -9.56
C LYS A 64 -4.55 -10.89 -9.95
N PRO A 65 -5.59 -11.33 -10.69
CA PRO A 65 -6.80 -10.54 -10.83
C PRO A 65 -7.28 -10.18 -9.43
N ALA A 66 -7.56 -8.89 -9.21
CA ALA A 66 -8.16 -8.43 -7.96
C ALA A 66 -9.41 -9.29 -7.70
N PRO A 67 -9.62 -9.83 -6.49
CA PRO A 67 -10.86 -10.53 -6.18
C PRO A 67 -12.02 -9.58 -6.50
N ALA A 68 -12.99 -10.07 -7.27
CA ALA A 68 -14.17 -9.30 -7.63
C ALA A 68 -14.80 -8.71 -6.36
N PRO A 69 -15.22 -7.43 -6.36
CA PRO A 69 -15.86 -6.84 -5.19
C PRO A 69 -17.04 -7.72 -4.75
N ALA A 70 -17.03 -8.12 -3.48
CA ALA A 70 -18.13 -8.88 -2.89
C ALA A 70 -19.44 -8.11 -3.10
N ALA A 71 -20.50 -8.82 -3.51
CA ALA A 71 -21.80 -8.23 -3.72
C ALA A 71 -22.26 -7.45 -2.48
N PRO A 72 -22.85 -6.25 -2.64
CA PRO A 72 -23.33 -5.47 -1.51
C PRO A 72 -24.39 -6.27 -0.72
N PRO A 73 -24.39 -6.20 0.62
CA PRO A 73 -25.42 -6.85 1.42
C PRO A 73 -26.81 -6.29 1.05
N PRO A 74 -27.88 -7.12 1.12
CA PRO A 74 -29.23 -6.65 0.85
C PRO A 74 -29.57 -5.51 1.81
N LYS A 75 -30.06 -4.39 1.23
CA LYS A 75 -30.48 -3.21 2.00
C LYS A 75 -31.58 -3.62 2.97
N ALA A 76 -31.30 -3.57 4.27
CA ALA A 76 -32.34 -3.63 5.30
C ALA A 76 -33.24 -2.39 5.13
N LYS A 77 -34.55 -2.59 5.23
CA LYS A 77 -35.54 -1.50 5.18
C LYS A 77 -35.26 -0.52 6.34
N PRO A 78 -35.23 0.81 6.11
CA PRO A 78 -34.98 1.77 7.18
C PRO A 78 -36.14 1.78 8.18
N ALA A 79 -35.82 1.60 9.46
CA ALA A 79 -36.74 1.63 10.60
C ALA A 79 -37.09 3.07 11.05
N PHE A 80 -37.08 4.03 10.12
CA PHE A 80 -37.27 5.47 10.41
C PHE A 80 -38.59 6.03 9.88
N ALA A 81 -39.49 5.18 9.35
CA ALA A 81 -40.79 5.63 8.84
C ALA A 81 -41.82 5.99 9.93
N ASP A 82 -41.48 5.80 11.21
CA ASP A 82 -42.38 5.99 12.36
C ASP A 82 -42.05 7.23 13.22
N MET A 83 -41.07 8.05 12.80
CA MET A 83 -40.57 9.20 13.58
C MET A 83 -40.92 10.58 12.97
N ASP A 84 -41.60 10.61 11.82
CA ASP A 84 -42.05 11.86 11.17
C ASP A 84 -43.46 12.32 11.62
N ASP A 85 -44.20 11.52 12.41
CA ASP A 85 -45.60 11.82 12.81
C ASP A 85 -45.73 12.42 14.24
N ASP A 86 -44.62 12.71 14.92
CA ASP A 86 -44.61 13.17 16.34
C ASP A 86 -43.73 14.43 16.56
N ILE A 87 -43.60 15.29 15.55
CA ILE A 87 -43.02 16.64 15.69
C ILE A 87 -44.16 17.66 15.78
N PRO A 88 -44.53 18.15 16.98
CA PRO A 88 -45.48 19.25 17.11
C PRO A 88 -44.84 20.56 16.63
N PHE A 89 -45.49 21.22 15.67
CA PHE A 89 -45.17 22.57 15.19
C PHE A 89 -45.45 23.66 16.24
#